data_AF-A0A6A5YV31-F1
#
_entry.id   AF-A0A6A5YV31-F1
#
_cell.length_a   1.000
_cell.length_b   1.000
_cell.length_c   1.000
_cell.angle_alpha   90.00
_cell.angle_beta   90.00
_cell.angle_gamma   90.00
#
_symmetry.space_group_name_H-M   'P 1'
#
loop_
_entity.id
_entity.type
_entity.pdbx_description
1 polymer ?
#
loop_
_entity_poly.entity_id
_entity_poly.type
_entity_poly.pdbx_seq_one_letter_code
_entity_poly.pdbx_strand_id
1 'polypeptide(L)'
;MPKRKYEEFAKDINSDSKLKGDAKALLDLATKVSTDIIKSTSWSMLGIAGYTQRMDKRLKTGETSPAQELKMYKDRWRKARRYGTCVDMAYLAYIQLREALSTSTNKPLRKYFGRVKLMAVELDEKLEHCATVIKTPSFCIVVDISFHLTAFYVPRGGSFNAMEHLGFDGSLRYETYRYSKKGAALSIKGCLSSAEVPRPIFEGITLKKAVEDINFRLGRVGLVEDGKPEIELPPTCYIAVYKSLPKKPKGLPCVETDDGWLATTCQLSISYRKASILVQVPQRDYLDVQKHEFKVLPLEGFGILNQVNTKVANIVLDFKKTDWFTNDHIAAVANVVADLGMKKREFYKIVKALYPDARMP
;
A
#
# COMPACT_ATOMS: atom_id res chain seq x y z
N MET A 1 -10.11 11.92 25.84
CA MET A 1 -9.30 13.07 25.38
C MET A 1 -10.01 13.75 24.21
N PRO A 2 -10.10 15.08 24.14
CA PRO A 2 -10.88 15.76 23.11
C PRO A 2 -10.15 15.74 21.76
N LYS A 3 -10.81 15.21 20.72
CA LYS A 3 -10.33 15.03 19.34
C LYS A 3 -9.75 16.31 18.68
N ARG A 4 -10.11 17.50 19.17
CA ARG A 4 -9.76 18.79 18.53
C ARG A 4 -8.29 19.22 18.62
N LYS A 5 -7.46 18.67 19.52
CA LYS A 5 -6.04 19.09 19.65
C LYS A 5 -5.05 18.32 18.78
N TYR A 6 -5.46 17.23 18.11
CA TYR A 6 -4.54 16.38 17.32
C TYR A 6 -4.35 16.85 15.88
N GLU A 7 -5.36 17.48 15.27
CA GLU A 7 -5.31 17.90 13.85
C GLU A 7 -4.38 19.10 13.61
N GLU A 8 -4.17 19.96 14.62
CA GLU A 8 -3.28 21.13 14.51
C GLU A 8 -1.79 20.75 14.64
N PHE A 9 -1.45 19.73 15.43
CA PHE A 9 -0.04 19.38 15.69
C PHE A 9 0.63 18.62 14.53
N ALA A 10 -0.12 17.85 13.74
CA ALA A 10 0.43 17.08 12.63
C ALA A 10 0.68 17.93 11.37
N LYS A 11 -0.13 18.97 11.14
CA LYS A 11 0.05 19.89 10.00
C LYS A 11 1.27 20.79 10.14
N ASP A 12 1.72 21.05 11.36
CA ASP A 12 2.69 22.12 11.62
C ASP A 12 4.17 21.68 11.46
N ILE A 13 4.48 20.38 11.59
CA ILE A 13 5.87 19.86 11.54
C ILE A 13 6.37 19.61 10.10
N ASN A 14 5.47 19.27 9.17
CA ASN A 14 5.78 19.19 7.73
C ASN A 14 5.38 20.46 6.97
N SER A 15 4.95 21.52 7.65
CA SER A 15 4.83 22.82 7.00
C SER A 15 6.24 23.29 6.62
N ASP A 16 6.46 23.47 5.32
CA ASP A 16 7.75 23.71 4.67
C ASP A 16 8.60 24.86 5.29
N SER A 17 7.99 25.70 6.12
CA SER A 17 8.59 26.88 6.71
C SER A 17 9.68 26.60 7.77
N LYS A 18 9.68 25.44 8.43
CA LYS A 18 10.58 25.15 9.57
C LYS A 18 11.80 24.29 9.22
N LEU A 19 11.74 23.50 8.16
CA LEU A 19 12.86 22.65 7.73
C LEU A 19 13.85 23.46 6.89
N LYS A 20 15.15 23.37 7.21
CA LYS A 20 16.21 24.08 6.49
C LYS A 20 17.37 23.14 6.14
N GLY A 21 18.17 23.55 5.15
CA GLY A 21 19.39 22.87 4.75
C GLY A 21 19.14 21.43 4.30
N ASP A 22 20.03 20.52 4.71
CA ASP A 22 20.01 19.11 4.30
C ASP A 22 18.69 18.41 4.63
N ALA A 23 18.02 18.75 5.73
CA ALA A 23 16.78 18.09 6.13
C ALA A 23 15.64 18.33 5.11
N LYS A 24 15.44 19.58 4.69
CA LYS A 24 14.44 19.91 3.67
C LYS A 24 14.81 19.31 2.32
N ALA A 25 16.06 19.48 1.89
CA ALA A 25 16.50 18.98 0.59
C ALA A 25 16.43 17.43 0.50
N LEU A 26 16.66 16.70 1.61
CA LEU A 26 16.44 15.26 1.67
C LEU A 26 14.96 14.89 1.63
N LEU A 27 14.10 15.63 2.34
CA LEU A 27 12.67 15.39 2.35
C LEU A 27 12.07 15.62 0.95
N ASP A 28 12.45 16.70 0.27
CA ASP A 28 11.99 17.03 -1.09
C ASP A 28 12.42 15.93 -2.07
N LEU A 29 13.69 15.49 -2.01
CA LEU A 29 14.21 14.41 -2.84
C LEU A 29 13.48 13.08 -2.59
N ALA A 30 13.28 12.71 -1.33
CA ALA A 30 12.57 11.50 -0.95
C ALA A 30 11.08 11.56 -1.33
N THR A 31 10.46 12.74 -1.22
CA THR A 31 9.07 12.97 -1.64
C THR A 31 8.93 12.74 -3.13
N LYS A 32 9.82 13.33 -3.94
CA LYS A 32 9.85 13.10 -5.38
C LYS A 32 9.90 11.61 -5.71
N VAL A 33 10.85 10.87 -5.14
CA VAL A 33 10.98 9.41 -5.32
C VAL A 33 9.69 8.68 -4.94
N SER A 34 9.08 9.01 -3.79
CA SER A 34 7.84 8.37 -3.36
C SER A 34 6.67 8.62 -4.31
N THR A 35 6.52 9.86 -4.79
CA THR A 35 5.46 10.24 -5.73
C THR A 35 5.65 9.60 -7.10
N ASP A 36 6.88 9.48 -7.59
CA ASP A 36 7.20 8.82 -8.87
C ASP A 36 6.86 7.31 -8.82
N ILE A 37 7.13 6.66 -7.68
CA ILE A 37 6.73 5.27 -7.45
C ILE A 37 5.20 5.14 -7.45
N ILE A 38 4.47 6.01 -6.74
CA ILE A 38 2.99 5.93 -6.63
C ILE A 38 2.29 6.19 -7.95
N LYS A 39 2.82 7.09 -8.79
CA LYS A 39 2.29 7.35 -10.14
C LYS A 39 2.23 6.09 -10.99
N SER A 40 3.16 5.17 -10.77
CA SER A 40 3.30 3.94 -11.55
C SER A 40 2.84 2.67 -10.81
N THR A 41 2.81 2.69 -9.48
CA THR A 41 2.65 1.51 -8.61
C THR A 41 1.55 1.71 -7.58
N SER A 42 0.60 0.78 -7.54
CA SER A 42 -0.44 0.64 -6.52
C SER A 42 -0.06 -0.46 -5.54
N TRP A 43 -0.52 -0.38 -4.29
CA TRP A 43 -0.19 -1.40 -3.30
C TRP A 43 -1.09 -2.62 -3.50
N SER A 44 -0.52 -3.83 -3.46
CA SER A 44 -1.30 -5.05 -3.69
C SER A 44 -0.55 -6.32 -3.28
N MET A 45 -1.28 -7.26 -2.66
CA MET A 45 -0.81 -8.62 -2.42
C MET A 45 -1.07 -9.58 -3.59
N LEU A 46 -1.82 -9.16 -4.62
CA LEU A 46 -2.15 -10.02 -5.76
C LEU A 46 -0.91 -10.51 -6.52
N GLY A 47 0.06 -9.62 -6.72
CA GLY A 47 1.29 -9.92 -7.45
C GLY A 47 2.14 -11.01 -6.77
N ILE A 48 2.16 -11.02 -5.43
CA ILE A 48 2.94 -11.99 -4.68
C ILE A 48 2.28 -13.37 -4.64
N ALA A 49 0.95 -13.45 -4.52
CA ALA A 49 0.24 -14.73 -4.56
C ALA A 49 0.53 -15.51 -5.85
N GLY A 50 0.34 -14.87 -7.01
CA GLY A 50 0.65 -15.50 -8.30
C GLY A 50 2.15 -15.76 -8.53
N TYR A 51 3.04 -14.97 -7.92
CA TYR A 51 4.47 -15.24 -7.95
C TYR A 51 4.81 -16.50 -7.18
N THR A 52 4.33 -16.60 -5.94
CA THR A 52 4.64 -17.71 -5.04
C THR A 52 4.13 -19.03 -5.58
N GLN A 53 2.96 -19.07 -6.22
CA GLN A 53 2.47 -20.26 -6.93
C GLN A 53 3.42 -20.75 -8.02
N ARG A 54 3.90 -19.84 -8.88
CA ARG A 54 4.85 -20.19 -9.95
C ARG A 54 6.22 -20.55 -9.40
N MET A 55 6.64 -19.92 -8.33
CA MET A 55 7.89 -20.23 -7.64
C MET A 55 7.82 -21.65 -7.06
N ASP A 56 6.77 -21.97 -6.29
CA ASP A 56 6.60 -23.29 -5.68
C ASP A 56 6.58 -24.42 -6.71
N LYS A 57 5.82 -24.25 -7.81
CA LYS A 57 5.82 -25.21 -8.92
C LYS A 57 7.23 -25.46 -9.47
N ARG A 58 8.02 -24.41 -9.67
CA ARG A 58 9.39 -24.50 -10.22
C ARG A 58 10.39 -25.07 -9.23
N LEU A 59 10.21 -24.80 -7.93
CA LEU A 59 11.03 -25.40 -6.87
C LEU A 59 10.74 -26.91 -6.74
N LYS A 60 9.46 -27.31 -6.73
CA LYS A 60 9.04 -28.73 -6.63
C LYS A 60 9.48 -29.57 -7.82
N THR A 61 9.51 -28.99 -9.01
CA THR A 61 9.96 -29.66 -10.24
C THR A 61 11.48 -29.62 -10.43
N GLY A 62 12.21 -28.92 -9.56
CA GLY A 62 13.65 -28.73 -9.71
C GLY A 62 14.05 -27.80 -10.87
N GLU A 63 13.10 -27.12 -11.52
CA GLU A 63 13.36 -26.17 -12.62
C GLU A 63 14.22 -25.00 -12.16
N THR A 64 14.10 -24.59 -10.89
CA THR A 64 14.87 -23.49 -10.30
C THR A 64 15.27 -23.79 -8.86
N SER A 65 16.37 -23.19 -8.40
CA SER A 65 16.77 -23.14 -7.00
C SER A 65 16.24 -21.87 -6.29
N PRO A 66 16.15 -21.85 -4.94
CA PRO A 66 15.76 -20.65 -4.19
C PRO A 66 16.62 -19.41 -4.50
N ALA A 67 17.92 -19.60 -4.75
CA ALA A 67 18.82 -18.51 -5.11
C ALA A 67 18.50 -17.91 -6.49
N GLN A 68 18.14 -18.76 -7.46
CA GLN A 68 17.69 -18.30 -8.78
C GLN A 68 16.37 -17.54 -8.68
N GLU A 69 15.42 -18.02 -7.88
CA GLU A 69 14.14 -17.34 -7.65
C GLU A 69 14.31 -15.97 -7.02
N LEU A 70 15.18 -15.86 -6.00
CA LEU A 70 15.51 -14.56 -5.41
C LEU A 70 16.19 -13.63 -6.41
N LYS A 71 17.04 -14.15 -7.30
CA LYS A 71 17.67 -13.35 -8.37
C LYS A 71 16.63 -12.84 -9.37
N MET A 72 15.75 -13.71 -9.85
CA MET A 72 14.65 -13.35 -10.75
C MET A 72 13.71 -12.32 -10.12
N TYR A 73 13.42 -12.46 -8.81
CA TYR A 73 12.66 -11.50 -8.05
C TYR A 73 13.31 -10.11 -8.06
N LYS A 74 14.61 -10.05 -7.71
CA LYS A 74 15.40 -8.82 -7.71
C LYS A 74 15.40 -8.15 -9.07
N ASP A 75 15.60 -8.91 -10.13
CA ASP A 75 15.66 -8.40 -11.50
C ASP A 75 14.29 -7.86 -11.95
N ARG A 76 13.21 -8.52 -11.55
CA ARG A 76 11.82 -8.10 -11.82
C ARG A 76 11.46 -6.80 -11.11
N TRP A 77 12.01 -6.55 -9.93
CA TRP A 77 11.68 -5.40 -9.07
C TRP A 77 12.74 -4.28 -9.08
N ARG A 78 13.59 -4.23 -10.10
CA ARG A 78 14.46 -3.06 -10.33
C ARG A 78 13.71 -1.84 -10.90
N LYS A 79 12.51 -2.06 -11.43
CA LYS A 79 11.66 -1.02 -12.02
C LYS A 79 10.29 -1.03 -11.35
N ALA A 80 9.66 0.14 -11.31
CA ALA A 80 8.29 0.26 -10.85
C ALA A 80 7.35 -0.64 -11.67
N ARG A 81 6.37 -1.24 -11.00
CA ARG A 81 5.38 -2.14 -11.60
C ARG A 81 4.00 -1.71 -11.14
N ARG A 82 2.95 -2.11 -11.87
CA ARG A 82 1.61 -1.64 -11.53
C ARG A 82 1.16 -2.00 -10.11
N TYR A 83 1.58 -3.14 -9.58
CA TYR A 83 1.15 -3.66 -8.28
C TYR A 83 2.33 -4.24 -7.52
N GLY A 84 2.57 -3.78 -6.28
CA GLY A 84 3.63 -4.27 -5.40
C GLY A 84 3.25 -4.28 -3.93
N THR A 85 3.96 -5.07 -3.13
CA THR A 85 3.78 -5.11 -1.66
C THR A 85 4.56 -3.98 -0.99
N CYS A 86 4.48 -3.90 0.35
CA CYS A 86 5.31 -2.98 1.14
C CYS A 86 6.81 -3.21 0.91
N VAL A 87 7.26 -4.46 0.79
CA VAL A 87 8.66 -4.80 0.49
C VAL A 87 9.08 -4.28 -0.88
N ASP A 88 8.21 -4.42 -1.89
CA ASP A 88 8.51 -3.99 -3.25
C ASP A 88 8.65 -2.48 -3.34
N MET A 89 7.70 -1.76 -2.76
CA MET A 89 7.71 -0.30 -2.73
C MET A 89 8.87 0.24 -1.90
N ALA A 90 9.15 -0.36 -0.74
CA ALA A 90 10.29 0.02 0.09
C ALA A 90 11.60 -0.23 -0.65
N TYR A 91 11.77 -1.37 -1.31
CA TYR A 91 12.98 -1.66 -2.07
C TYR A 91 13.15 -0.73 -3.29
N LEU A 92 12.08 -0.44 -4.02
CA LEU A 92 12.10 0.55 -5.11
C LEU A 92 12.50 1.93 -4.61
N ALA A 93 11.96 2.36 -3.47
CA ALA A 93 12.37 3.61 -2.84
C ALA A 93 13.85 3.58 -2.40
N TYR A 94 14.32 2.46 -1.86
CA TYR A 94 15.72 2.28 -1.46
C TYR A 94 16.68 2.46 -2.63
N ILE A 95 16.42 1.81 -3.77
CA ILE A 95 17.30 1.91 -4.95
C ILE A 95 17.25 3.31 -5.56
N GLN A 96 16.05 3.87 -5.76
CA GLN A 96 15.89 5.16 -6.43
C GLN A 96 16.43 6.31 -5.59
N LEU A 97 16.22 6.27 -4.27
CA LEU A 97 16.75 7.30 -3.37
C LEU A 97 18.28 7.26 -3.31
N ARG A 98 18.88 6.08 -3.33
CA ARG A 98 20.34 5.93 -3.41
C ARG A 98 20.90 6.47 -4.73
N GLU A 99 20.27 6.13 -5.85
CA GLU A 99 20.65 6.65 -7.16
C GLU A 99 20.50 8.17 -7.25
N ALA A 100 19.39 8.71 -6.75
CA ALA A 100 19.15 10.14 -6.71
C ALA A 100 20.17 10.87 -5.81
N LEU A 101 20.56 10.27 -4.68
CA LEU A 101 21.60 10.82 -3.81
C LEU A 101 22.99 10.75 -4.42
N SER A 102 23.35 9.67 -5.14
CA SER A 102 24.68 9.55 -5.75
C SER A 102 24.86 10.51 -6.93
N THR A 103 23.80 10.75 -7.69
CA THR A 103 23.79 11.64 -8.86
C THR A 103 23.39 13.08 -8.55
N SER A 104 22.99 13.37 -7.31
CA SER A 104 22.54 14.71 -6.88
C SER A 104 23.54 15.81 -7.23
N THR A 105 23.04 16.92 -7.79
CA THR A 105 23.79 18.17 -8.02
C THR A 105 24.08 18.89 -6.70
N ASN A 106 23.24 18.70 -5.68
CA ASN A 106 23.49 19.15 -4.32
C ASN A 106 24.52 18.23 -3.65
N LYS A 107 25.81 18.54 -3.84
CA LYS A 107 26.96 17.75 -3.35
C LYS A 107 26.87 17.39 -1.85
N PRO A 108 26.47 18.29 -0.93
CA PRO A 108 26.23 17.95 0.48
C PRO A 108 25.32 16.74 0.73
N LEU A 109 24.33 16.50 -0.14
CA LEU A 109 23.40 15.37 0.04
C LEU A 109 24.04 14.01 -0.21
N ARG A 110 25.11 13.94 -1.02
CA ARG A 110 25.76 12.67 -1.39
C ARG A 110 26.24 11.87 -0.17
N LYS A 111 26.59 12.55 0.93
CA LYS A 111 27.00 11.91 2.20
C LYS A 111 25.91 11.03 2.84
N TYR A 112 24.64 11.23 2.47
CA TYR A 112 23.52 10.43 2.98
C TYR A 112 23.31 9.12 2.21
N PHE A 113 24.00 8.90 1.09
CA PHE A 113 23.89 7.67 0.29
C PHE A 113 24.05 6.39 1.13
N GLY A 114 25.07 6.33 1.99
CA GLY A 114 25.33 5.19 2.87
C GLY A 114 24.33 5.05 4.03
N ARG A 115 23.49 6.07 4.27
CA ARG A 115 22.51 6.14 5.36
C ARG A 115 21.10 5.73 4.92
N VAL A 116 20.87 5.54 3.63
CA VAL A 116 19.63 4.94 3.14
C VAL A 116 19.61 3.47 3.55
N LYS A 117 18.59 3.07 4.29
CA LYS A 117 18.41 1.70 4.80
C LYS A 117 17.02 1.20 4.47
N LEU A 118 16.95 -0.07 4.10
CA LEU A 118 15.72 -0.84 4.15
C LEU A 118 15.49 -1.25 5.60
N MET A 119 14.28 -1.03 6.10
CA MET A 119 13.91 -1.40 7.46
C MET A 119 12.63 -2.20 7.47
N ALA A 120 12.52 -3.14 8.40
CA ALA A 120 11.29 -3.86 8.63
C ALA A 120 10.90 -3.79 10.10
N VAL A 121 9.63 -4.03 10.36
CA VAL A 121 9.07 -4.07 11.69
C VAL A 121 8.38 -5.40 11.92
N GLU A 122 8.62 -5.94 13.11
CA GLU A 122 8.03 -7.19 13.57
C GLU A 122 6.77 -6.91 14.39
N LEU A 123 5.67 -7.60 14.07
CA LEU A 123 4.43 -7.61 14.83
C LEU A 123 4.10 -9.07 15.14
N ASP A 124 3.76 -9.37 16.40
CA ASP A 124 3.41 -10.72 16.84
C ASP A 124 4.44 -11.78 16.37
N GLU A 125 5.73 -11.50 16.62
CA GLU A 125 6.88 -12.35 16.28
C GLU A 125 7.10 -12.60 14.78
N LYS A 126 6.46 -11.80 13.91
CA LYS A 126 6.57 -11.93 12.45
C LYS A 126 6.89 -10.59 11.80
N LEU A 127 7.81 -10.60 10.84
CA LEU A 127 8.05 -9.43 10.01
C LEU A 127 6.81 -9.15 9.16
N GLU A 128 6.15 -8.01 9.38
CA GLU A 128 4.88 -7.69 8.73
C GLU A 128 5.00 -6.53 7.74
N HIS A 129 5.92 -5.59 7.98
CA HIS A 129 5.96 -4.36 7.19
C HIS A 129 7.38 -3.88 6.94
N CYS A 130 7.56 -3.20 5.80
CA CYS A 130 8.86 -2.74 5.34
C CYS A 130 8.78 -1.29 4.82
N ALA A 131 9.79 -0.49 5.14
CA ALA A 131 9.91 0.91 4.73
C ALA A 131 11.36 1.25 4.39
N THR A 132 11.57 2.32 3.62
CA THR A 132 12.90 2.88 3.38
C THR A 132 13.10 4.12 4.23
N VAL A 133 14.29 4.24 4.83
CA VAL A 133 14.60 5.38 5.70
C VAL A 133 15.97 5.97 5.44
N ILE A 134 16.13 7.25 5.78
CA ILE A 134 17.42 7.90 5.97
C ILE A 134 17.53 8.28 7.44
N LYS A 135 18.40 7.57 8.20
CA LYS A 135 18.66 7.89 9.61
C LYS A 135 19.78 8.91 9.76
N THR A 136 19.59 9.86 10.66
CA THR A 136 20.62 10.84 11.05
C THR A 136 20.63 11.02 12.58
N PRO A 137 21.68 11.62 13.16
CA PRO A 137 21.71 11.87 14.60
C PRO A 137 20.61 12.78 15.14
N SER A 138 19.92 13.56 14.29
CA SER A 138 18.93 14.56 14.71
C SER A 138 17.53 14.33 14.14
N PHE A 139 17.39 13.53 13.09
CA PHE A 139 16.11 13.22 12.46
C PHE A 139 16.13 11.94 11.62
N CYS A 140 14.96 11.50 11.20
CA CYS A 140 14.75 10.43 10.25
C CYS A 140 13.85 10.91 9.11
N ILE A 141 14.23 10.62 7.86
CA ILE A 141 13.31 10.70 6.71
C ILE A 141 12.79 9.30 6.45
N VAL A 142 11.48 9.15 6.27
CA VAL A 142 10.84 7.86 6.03
C VAL A 142 10.07 7.91 4.72
N VAL A 143 10.24 6.88 3.91
CA VAL A 143 9.48 6.61 2.69
C VAL A 143 8.70 5.31 2.94
N ASP A 144 7.43 5.45 3.24
CA ASP A 144 6.52 4.36 3.56
C ASP A 144 5.20 4.51 2.80
N ILE A 145 5.24 4.18 1.51
CA ILE A 145 4.13 4.34 0.56
C ILE A 145 2.87 3.55 0.96
N SER A 146 3.01 2.54 1.82
CA SER A 146 1.87 1.76 2.28
C SER A 146 1.02 2.54 3.30
N PHE A 147 1.62 3.47 4.04
CA PHE A 147 0.94 4.23 5.10
C PHE A 147 0.96 5.75 4.89
N HIS A 148 1.87 6.28 4.07
CA HIS A 148 1.92 7.70 3.71
C HIS A 148 2.32 7.84 2.23
N LEU A 149 1.54 8.62 1.47
CA LEU A 149 1.73 8.75 0.01
C LEU A 149 2.95 9.62 -0.37
N THR A 150 3.59 10.28 0.59
CA THR A 150 4.82 11.03 0.37
C THR A 150 5.89 10.59 1.38
N ALA A 151 7.11 11.07 1.21
CA ALA A 151 8.09 10.98 2.29
C ALA A 151 7.70 11.91 3.44
N PHE A 152 8.18 11.61 4.64
CA PHE A 152 7.93 12.45 5.82
C PHE A 152 9.14 12.51 6.76
N TYR A 153 9.18 13.58 7.54
CA TYR A 153 10.22 13.87 8.51
C TYR A 153 9.80 13.50 9.93
N VAL A 154 10.69 12.81 10.66
CA VAL A 154 10.51 12.49 12.07
C VAL A 154 11.68 13.06 12.88
N PRO A 155 11.49 14.11 13.69
CA PRO A 155 12.57 14.69 14.50
C PRO A 155 13.00 13.72 15.60
N ARG A 156 14.28 13.77 15.99
CA ARG A 156 14.77 13.01 17.14
C ARG A 156 14.04 13.41 18.41
N GLY A 157 13.47 12.43 19.08
CA GLY A 157 12.62 12.60 20.25
C GLY A 157 11.20 13.08 19.97
N GLY A 158 10.82 13.22 18.70
CA GLY A 158 9.47 13.55 18.30
C GLY A 158 8.77 12.40 17.58
N SER A 159 7.61 12.73 17.00
CA SER A 159 6.78 11.78 16.26
C SER A 159 6.12 12.42 15.06
N PHE A 160 5.67 11.58 14.14
CA PHE A 160 4.90 11.94 12.96
C PHE A 160 3.69 11.01 12.85
N ASN A 161 2.52 11.57 12.62
CA ASN A 161 1.32 10.79 12.29
C ASN A 161 1.24 10.67 10.78
N ALA A 162 1.26 9.44 10.27
CA ALA A 162 1.06 9.16 8.87
C ALA A 162 -0.36 9.54 8.42
N MET A 163 -0.60 9.38 7.12
CA MET A 163 -1.88 9.78 6.53
C MET A 163 -2.96 8.87 7.10
N GLU A 164 -4.13 9.42 7.38
CA GLU A 164 -5.27 8.57 7.71
C GLU A 164 -5.59 7.66 6.52
N HIS A 165 -5.99 6.43 6.79
CA HIS A 165 -6.52 5.50 5.81
C HIS A 165 -7.91 5.04 6.25
N LEU A 166 -8.80 4.89 5.27
CA LEU A 166 -10.15 4.40 5.47
C LEU A 166 -10.12 2.86 5.43
N GLY A 167 -10.60 2.20 6.48
CA GLY A 167 -10.86 0.76 6.45
C GLY A 167 -12.15 0.44 5.70
N PHE A 168 -12.37 -0.83 5.34
CA PHE A 168 -13.62 -1.31 4.70
C PHE A 168 -14.89 -1.06 5.53
N ASP A 169 -14.73 -0.90 6.85
CA ASP A 169 -15.76 -0.50 7.82
C ASP A 169 -15.98 1.02 7.87
N GLY A 170 -15.25 1.79 7.05
CA GLY A 170 -15.27 3.24 7.01
C GLY A 170 -14.62 3.92 8.22
N SER A 171 -13.95 3.16 9.10
CA SER A 171 -13.15 3.71 10.19
C SER A 171 -11.90 4.39 9.64
N LEU A 172 -11.52 5.52 10.25
CA LEU A 172 -10.24 6.16 10.00
C LEU A 172 -9.19 5.57 10.93
N ARG A 173 -8.05 5.21 10.36
CA ARG A 173 -6.89 4.67 11.09
C ARG A 173 -5.65 5.37 10.60
N TYR A 174 -4.62 5.46 11.43
CA TYR A 174 -3.32 6.00 11.04
C TYR A 174 -2.22 5.39 11.89
N GLU A 175 -1.00 5.48 11.37
CA GLU A 175 0.22 5.02 12.03
C GLU A 175 1.00 6.20 12.60
N THR A 176 1.54 6.05 13.81
CA THR A 176 2.40 7.05 14.45
C THR A 176 3.84 6.57 14.47
N TYR A 177 4.72 7.28 13.78
CA TYR A 177 6.15 7.03 13.76
C TYR A 177 6.82 7.85 14.85
N ARG A 178 7.75 7.25 15.59
CA ARG A 178 8.53 7.94 16.63
C ARG A 178 10.00 7.64 16.50
N TYR A 179 10.83 8.68 16.55
CA TYR A 179 12.28 8.56 16.49
C TYR A 179 12.90 8.78 17.88
N SER A 180 13.57 7.78 18.43
CA SER A 180 14.02 7.75 19.83
C SER A 180 15.14 8.75 20.14
N LYS A 181 15.13 9.30 21.36
CA LYS A 181 16.24 10.12 21.89
C LYS A 181 17.45 9.28 22.30
N LYS A 182 17.24 8.08 22.83
CA LYS A 182 18.25 7.28 23.57
C LYS A 182 19.05 6.28 22.72
N GLY A 183 18.80 6.23 21.42
CA GLY A 183 19.48 5.38 20.46
C GLY A 183 18.66 5.45 19.19
N ALA A 184 19.28 5.79 18.05
CA ALA A 184 18.68 6.19 16.76
C ALA A 184 17.70 5.14 16.15
N ALA A 185 16.66 4.81 16.88
CA ALA A 185 15.65 3.79 16.63
C ALA A 185 14.36 4.48 16.21
N LEU A 186 13.82 3.99 15.10
CA LEU A 186 12.51 4.39 14.60
C LEU A 186 11.53 3.32 15.07
N SER A 187 10.38 3.73 15.58
CA SER A 187 9.30 2.83 15.99
C SER A 187 8.01 3.28 15.35
N ILE A 188 7.07 2.36 15.19
CA ILE A 188 5.72 2.62 14.69
C ILE A 188 4.69 2.25 15.76
N LYS A 189 3.54 2.90 15.73
CA LYS A 189 2.42 2.59 16.62
C LYS A 189 1.10 2.89 15.92
N GLY A 190 0.25 1.89 15.74
CA GLY A 190 -1.08 2.07 15.16
C GLY A 190 -2.05 2.77 16.10
N CYS A 191 -2.98 3.54 15.55
CA CYS A 191 -4.01 4.28 16.30
C CYS A 191 -4.85 3.37 17.23
N LEU A 192 -4.98 2.07 16.91
CA LEU A 192 -5.74 1.09 17.69
C LEU A 192 -4.90 0.29 18.69
N SER A 193 -3.58 0.48 18.72
CA SER A 193 -2.74 -0.21 19.69
C SER A 193 -2.87 0.44 21.07
N SER A 194 -3.21 -0.36 22.09
CA SER A 194 -3.38 0.11 23.47
C SER A 194 -2.10 0.80 23.95
N ALA A 195 -2.18 1.64 24.99
CA ALA A 195 -1.02 2.30 25.57
C ALA A 195 0.08 1.31 26.01
N GLU A 196 -0.34 0.09 26.34
CA GLU A 196 0.47 -0.98 26.96
C GLU A 196 1.21 -1.87 25.95
N VAL A 197 0.80 -1.89 24.68
CA VAL A 197 1.51 -2.68 23.66
C VAL A 197 2.88 -2.03 23.38
N PRO A 198 4.00 -2.77 23.53
CA PRO A 198 5.33 -2.30 23.19
C PRO A 198 5.34 -1.77 21.76
N ARG A 199 5.98 -0.62 21.53
CA ARG A 199 6.05 -0.05 20.18
C ARG A 199 7.02 -0.89 19.35
N PRO A 200 6.54 -1.54 18.27
CA PRO A 200 7.40 -2.26 17.37
C PRO A 200 8.52 -1.35 16.83
N ILE A 201 9.75 -1.84 16.88
CA ILE A 201 10.93 -1.09 16.45
C ILE A 201 11.27 -1.51 15.03
N PHE A 202 11.55 -0.53 14.17
CA PHE A 202 12.11 -0.79 12.87
C PHE A 202 13.58 -1.21 13.01
N GLU A 203 13.91 -2.34 12.40
CA GLU A 203 15.26 -2.89 12.35
C GLU A 203 15.79 -2.94 10.92
N GLY A 204 17.11 -2.84 10.77
CA GLY A 204 17.73 -2.93 9.46
C GLY A 204 17.57 -4.33 8.89
N ILE A 205 17.09 -4.44 7.65
CA ILE A 205 16.84 -5.73 7.01
C ILE A 205 17.54 -5.81 5.66
N THR A 206 17.96 -7.02 5.27
CA THR A 206 18.41 -7.27 3.90
C THR A 206 17.20 -7.49 3.00
N LEU A 207 17.29 -7.16 1.71
CA LEU A 207 16.21 -7.46 0.77
C LEU A 207 15.87 -8.94 0.76
N LYS A 208 16.88 -9.83 0.85
CA LYS A 208 16.66 -11.28 0.87
C LYS A 208 15.71 -11.65 2.01
N LYS A 209 16.04 -11.25 3.24
CA LYS A 209 15.22 -11.53 4.41
C LYS A 209 13.83 -10.89 4.30
N ALA A 210 13.72 -9.65 3.82
CA ALA A 210 12.42 -9.00 3.63
C ALA A 210 11.52 -9.75 2.62
N VAL A 211 12.09 -10.21 1.50
CA VAL A 211 11.35 -10.98 0.50
C VAL A 211 10.94 -12.35 1.05
N GLU A 212 11.85 -13.05 1.73
CA GLU A 212 11.58 -14.38 2.29
C GLU A 212 10.55 -14.34 3.43
N ASP A 213 10.75 -13.46 4.41
CA ASP A 213 9.99 -13.46 5.66
C ASP A 213 8.68 -12.67 5.58
N ILE A 214 8.54 -11.78 4.58
CA ILE A 214 7.30 -11.02 4.36
C ILE A 214 6.61 -11.53 3.10
N ASN A 215 7.21 -11.31 1.92
CA ASN A 215 6.52 -11.57 0.66
C ASN A 215 6.26 -13.07 0.42
N PHE A 216 7.28 -13.92 0.56
CA PHE A 216 7.10 -15.35 0.37
C PHE A 216 6.25 -15.94 1.48
N ARG A 217 6.41 -15.52 2.74
CA ARG A 217 5.49 -15.88 3.82
C ARG A 217 4.05 -15.56 3.45
N LEU A 218 3.72 -14.31 3.07
CA LEU A 218 2.38 -13.89 2.67
C LEU A 218 1.81 -14.74 1.52
N GLY A 219 2.66 -15.17 0.59
CA GLY A 219 2.25 -16.08 -0.48
C GLY A 219 2.18 -17.57 -0.08
N ARG A 220 2.78 -17.96 1.05
CA ARG A 220 2.84 -19.33 1.59
C ARG A 220 1.86 -19.60 2.72
N VAL A 221 1.18 -18.59 3.30
CA VAL A 221 0.26 -18.73 4.45
C VAL A 221 -0.87 -19.78 4.23
N GLY A 222 -1.05 -20.34 3.04
CA GLY A 222 -1.94 -21.48 2.81
C GLY A 222 -1.24 -22.77 2.37
N LEU A 223 -0.02 -23.01 2.83
CA LEU A 223 0.67 -24.28 2.66
C LEU A 223 0.94 -24.84 4.06
N VAL A 224 0.70 -26.15 4.24
CA VAL A 224 0.97 -27.01 5.42
C VAL A 224 -0.31 -27.19 6.27
N GLU A 225 -0.84 -28.41 6.52
CA GLU A 225 -0.21 -29.61 7.11
C GLU A 225 -0.54 -30.94 6.35
N ASP A 226 0.21 -32.01 6.63
CA ASP A 226 -0.05 -33.42 6.21
C ASP A 226 0.31 -33.90 4.79
N GLY A 227 1.43 -33.45 4.21
CA GLY A 227 2.04 -34.14 3.06
C GLY A 227 1.21 -34.12 1.76
N LYS A 228 0.08 -33.41 1.75
CA LYS A 228 -0.72 -33.13 0.55
C LYS A 228 -0.39 -31.72 0.07
N PRO A 229 0.01 -31.53 -1.19
CA PRO A 229 0.26 -30.20 -1.75
C PRO A 229 -1.07 -29.52 -2.06
N GLU A 230 -1.79 -29.06 -1.04
CA GLU A 230 -2.89 -28.13 -1.25
C GLU A 230 -2.33 -26.71 -1.13
N ILE A 231 -2.15 -26.06 -2.28
CA ILE A 231 -1.77 -24.64 -2.34
C ILE A 231 -3.04 -23.84 -2.01
N GLU A 232 -3.31 -23.62 -0.74
CA GLU A 232 -4.37 -22.70 -0.33
C GLU A 232 -3.86 -21.28 -0.64
N LEU A 233 -4.52 -20.61 -1.59
CA LEU A 233 -4.31 -19.18 -1.81
C LEU A 233 -4.51 -18.46 -0.47
N PRO A 234 -3.82 -17.34 -0.19
CA PRO A 234 -4.14 -16.55 0.98
C PRO A 234 -5.66 -16.29 0.98
N PRO A 235 -6.37 -16.54 2.08
CA PRO A 235 -7.84 -16.57 2.08
C PRO A 235 -8.43 -15.24 1.61
N THR A 236 -7.67 -14.16 1.73
CA THR A 236 -8.00 -12.85 1.19
C THR A 236 -6.76 -12.11 0.69
N CYS A 237 -6.88 -11.49 -0.49
CA CYS A 237 -5.91 -10.53 -1.02
C CYS A 237 -6.47 -9.10 -0.95
N TYR A 238 -5.58 -8.12 -0.78
CA TYR A 238 -5.94 -6.70 -0.76
C TYR A 238 -5.21 -5.93 -1.86
N ILE A 239 -5.88 -4.91 -2.39
CA ILE A 239 -5.34 -3.95 -3.37
C ILE A 239 -5.77 -2.55 -2.93
N ALA A 240 -4.83 -1.60 -2.92
CA ALA A 240 -5.10 -0.19 -2.73
C ALA A 240 -4.63 0.58 -3.98
N VAL A 241 -5.56 1.25 -4.64
CA VAL A 241 -5.35 1.99 -5.89
C VAL A 241 -5.17 3.47 -5.56
N TYR A 242 -4.10 4.04 -6.09
CA TYR A 242 -3.75 5.44 -5.91
C TYR A 242 -4.03 6.23 -7.18
N LYS A 243 -4.48 7.47 -7.01
CA LYS A 243 -4.75 8.38 -8.13
C LYS A 243 -4.46 9.83 -7.75
N SER A 244 -3.89 10.58 -8.69
CA SER A 244 -3.82 12.04 -8.62
C SER A 244 -5.15 12.66 -9.00
N LEU A 245 -5.63 13.58 -8.17
CA LEU A 245 -6.87 14.31 -8.34
C LEU A 245 -6.55 15.79 -8.55
N PRO A 246 -7.18 16.46 -9.53
CA PRO A 246 -6.91 17.88 -9.81
C PRO A 246 -7.49 18.81 -8.74
N LYS A 247 -8.40 18.32 -7.90
CA LYS A 247 -9.04 19.06 -6.81
C LYS A 247 -8.96 18.24 -5.53
N LYS A 248 -8.87 18.95 -4.39
CA LYS A 248 -8.87 18.33 -3.07
C LYS A 248 -10.16 17.53 -2.86
N PRO A 249 -10.09 16.22 -2.54
CA PRO A 249 -11.26 15.46 -2.16
C PRO A 249 -11.81 15.94 -0.81
N LYS A 250 -13.14 15.81 -0.63
CA LYS A 250 -13.87 16.22 0.57
C LYS A 250 -13.93 15.12 1.63
N GLY A 251 -13.96 13.85 1.22
CA GLY A 251 -14.15 12.69 2.10
C GLY A 251 -12.92 11.79 2.23
N LEU A 252 -12.09 11.71 1.19
CA LEU A 252 -10.88 10.90 1.18
C LEU A 252 -9.69 11.58 1.87
N PRO A 253 -8.95 10.85 2.72
CA PRO A 253 -7.59 11.24 3.09
C PRO A 253 -6.72 11.41 1.85
N CYS A 254 -5.94 12.50 1.83
CA CYS A 254 -5.11 12.86 0.70
C CYS A 254 -3.86 13.62 1.13
N VAL A 255 -2.86 13.65 0.25
CA VAL A 255 -1.65 14.47 0.37
C VAL A 255 -1.57 15.39 -0.84
N GLU A 256 -1.19 16.64 -0.60
CA GLU A 256 -0.94 17.63 -1.65
C GLU A 256 0.40 17.35 -2.33
N THR A 257 0.44 17.46 -3.64
CA THR A 257 1.64 17.32 -4.48
C THR A 257 1.66 18.39 -5.57
N ASP A 258 2.78 18.50 -6.28
CA ASP A 258 2.92 19.43 -7.40
C ASP A 258 1.86 19.20 -8.51
N ASP A 259 1.34 17.98 -8.63
CA ASP A 259 0.33 17.59 -9.63
C ASP A 259 -1.12 17.61 -9.10
N GLY A 260 -1.35 18.15 -7.89
CA GLY A 260 -2.66 18.23 -7.26
C GLY A 260 -2.75 17.43 -5.95
N TRP A 261 -3.67 16.47 -5.87
CA TRP A 261 -3.95 15.72 -4.63
C TRP A 261 -3.83 14.23 -4.87
N LEU A 262 -2.89 13.57 -4.20
CA LEU A 262 -2.78 12.11 -4.20
C LEU A 262 -3.71 11.51 -3.13
N ALA A 263 -4.50 10.52 -3.52
CA ALA A 263 -5.38 9.80 -2.61
C ALA A 263 -5.46 8.31 -2.96
N THR A 264 -5.81 7.49 -1.97
CA THR A 264 -6.30 6.13 -2.20
C THR A 264 -7.76 6.21 -2.62
N THR A 265 -8.03 6.04 -3.91
CA THR A 265 -9.35 6.23 -4.50
C THR A 265 -10.18 4.97 -4.57
N CYS A 266 -9.57 3.79 -4.45
CA CYS A 266 -10.26 2.51 -4.44
C CYS A 266 -9.48 1.48 -3.63
N GLN A 267 -10.18 0.65 -2.88
CA GLN A 267 -9.60 -0.54 -2.25
C GLN A 267 -10.40 -1.77 -2.62
N LEU A 268 -9.72 -2.89 -2.85
CA LEU A 268 -10.34 -4.17 -3.13
C LEU A 268 -9.91 -5.20 -2.08
N SER A 269 -10.87 -5.97 -1.59
CA SER A 269 -10.64 -7.19 -0.83
C SER A 269 -11.18 -8.37 -1.66
N ILE A 270 -10.30 -9.32 -1.95
CA ILE A 270 -10.53 -10.44 -2.86
C ILE A 270 -10.54 -11.70 -1.99
N SER A 271 -11.70 -12.28 -1.73
CA SER A 271 -11.81 -13.50 -0.94
C SER A 271 -11.92 -14.72 -1.83
N TYR A 272 -10.85 -15.53 -1.90
CA TYR A 272 -10.85 -16.78 -2.66
C TYR A 272 -11.78 -17.81 -2.05
N ARG A 273 -11.78 -17.95 -0.72
CA ARG A 273 -12.65 -18.89 0.00
C ARG A 273 -14.14 -18.60 -0.24
N LYS A 274 -14.51 -17.32 -0.22
CA LYS A 274 -15.90 -16.89 -0.47
C LYS A 274 -16.20 -16.72 -1.96
N ALA A 275 -15.20 -16.77 -2.84
CA ALA A 275 -15.31 -16.38 -4.25
C ALA A 275 -16.03 -15.03 -4.39
N SER A 276 -15.50 -13.98 -3.74
CA SER A 276 -16.10 -12.66 -3.76
C SER A 276 -15.07 -11.54 -3.86
N ILE A 277 -15.51 -10.39 -4.37
CA ILE A 277 -14.74 -9.15 -4.41
C ILE A 277 -15.55 -8.08 -3.69
N LEU A 278 -14.95 -7.47 -2.68
CA LEU A 278 -15.44 -6.27 -2.01
C LEU A 278 -14.66 -5.07 -2.54
N VAL A 279 -15.35 -4.11 -3.15
CA VAL A 279 -14.75 -2.88 -3.66
C VAL A 279 -15.21 -1.72 -2.79
N GLN A 280 -14.29 -1.11 -2.05
CA GLN A 280 -14.57 0.16 -1.37
C GLN A 280 -14.45 1.32 -2.35
N VAL A 281 -15.47 2.17 -2.35
CA VAL A 281 -15.56 3.37 -3.20
C VAL A 281 -15.86 4.62 -2.35
N PRO A 282 -15.40 5.81 -2.77
CA PRO A 282 -15.68 7.06 -2.05
C PRO A 282 -17.15 7.46 -2.20
N GLN A 283 -17.85 7.72 -1.10
CA GLN A 283 -19.23 8.20 -1.14
C GLN A 283 -19.29 9.63 -1.70
N ARG A 284 -18.79 10.59 -0.92
CA ARG A 284 -18.86 12.03 -1.25
C ARG A 284 -18.06 12.45 -2.48
N ASP A 285 -16.94 11.77 -2.73
CA ASP A 285 -16.00 12.16 -3.78
C ASP A 285 -16.26 11.46 -5.12
N TYR A 286 -17.15 10.47 -5.15
CA TYR A 286 -17.46 9.71 -6.36
C TYR A 286 -18.96 9.41 -6.51
N LEU A 287 -19.59 8.72 -5.55
CA LEU A 287 -20.99 8.32 -5.68
C LEU A 287 -21.97 9.50 -5.66
N ASP A 288 -21.76 10.47 -4.76
CA ASP A 288 -22.63 11.66 -4.62
C ASP A 288 -22.39 12.71 -5.72
N VAL A 289 -21.48 12.44 -6.67
CA VAL A 289 -21.15 13.39 -7.73
C VAL A 289 -22.06 13.11 -8.91
N GLN A 290 -22.93 14.07 -9.24
CA GLN A 290 -23.96 13.97 -10.30
C GLN A 290 -23.46 13.36 -11.62
N LYS A 291 -22.25 13.69 -12.07
CA LYS A 291 -21.68 13.15 -13.31
C LYS A 291 -21.50 11.61 -13.32
N HIS A 292 -21.57 10.96 -12.15
CA HIS A 292 -21.41 9.53 -11.97
C HIS A 292 -22.75 8.80 -11.75
N GLU A 293 -23.88 9.52 -11.67
CA GLU A 293 -25.21 8.96 -11.38
C GLU A 293 -25.56 7.76 -12.26
N PHE A 294 -25.38 7.87 -13.59
CA PHE A 294 -25.61 6.78 -14.54
C PHE A 294 -24.75 5.52 -14.31
N LYS A 295 -23.64 5.64 -13.59
CA LYS A 295 -22.79 4.50 -13.20
C LYS A 295 -23.19 3.91 -11.85
N VAL A 296 -23.88 4.70 -11.01
CA VAL A 296 -24.33 4.29 -9.68
C VAL A 296 -25.68 3.58 -9.74
N LEU A 297 -26.62 4.10 -10.54
CA LEU A 297 -27.96 3.53 -10.69
C LEU A 297 -27.98 2.02 -10.98
N PRO A 298 -27.14 1.47 -11.89
CA PRO A 298 -27.10 0.02 -12.09
C PRO A 298 -26.67 -0.73 -10.82
N LEU A 299 -25.69 -0.22 -10.08
CA LEU A 299 -25.19 -0.88 -8.86
C LEU A 299 -26.25 -0.95 -7.76
N GLU A 300 -27.07 0.10 -7.65
CA GLU A 300 -28.23 0.14 -6.75
C GLU A 300 -29.33 -0.80 -7.23
N GLY A 301 -29.66 -0.78 -8.53
CA GLY A 301 -30.65 -1.67 -9.13
C GLY A 301 -30.29 -3.16 -9.01
N PHE A 302 -29.00 -3.48 -9.04
CA PHE A 302 -28.47 -4.83 -8.78
C PHE A 302 -28.43 -5.20 -7.29
N GLY A 303 -28.63 -4.24 -6.38
CA GLY A 303 -28.54 -4.47 -4.93
C GLY A 303 -27.13 -4.82 -4.44
N ILE A 304 -26.08 -4.43 -5.19
CA ILE A 304 -24.68 -4.75 -4.85
C ILE A 304 -23.94 -3.60 -4.17
N LEU A 305 -24.54 -2.40 -4.12
CA LEU A 305 -23.99 -1.22 -3.45
C LEU A 305 -24.52 -1.12 -2.00
N ASN A 306 -23.60 -1.10 -1.04
CA ASN A 306 -23.91 -0.97 0.39
C ASN A 306 -23.24 0.28 0.96
N GLN A 307 -24.04 1.26 1.38
CA GLN A 307 -23.50 2.43 2.07
C GLN A 307 -23.00 2.05 3.46
N VAL A 308 -21.76 2.41 3.77
CA VAL A 308 -21.16 2.13 5.08
C VAL A 308 -21.27 3.36 5.98
N ASN A 309 -20.86 4.52 5.47
CA ASN A 309 -21.02 5.81 6.15
C ASN A 309 -20.97 6.96 5.14
N THR A 310 -20.81 8.19 5.63
CA THR A 310 -20.75 9.39 4.77
C THR A 310 -19.47 9.54 3.96
N LYS A 311 -18.44 8.71 4.19
CA LYS A 311 -17.16 8.76 3.49
C LYS A 311 -17.01 7.65 2.45
N VAL A 312 -17.53 6.46 2.74
CA VAL A 312 -17.34 5.28 1.88
C VAL A 312 -18.59 4.43 1.76
N ALA A 313 -18.68 3.73 0.62
CA ALA A 313 -19.58 2.63 0.38
C ALA A 313 -18.79 1.42 -0.15
N ASN A 314 -19.41 0.26 -0.08
CA ASN A 314 -18.84 -0.99 -0.52
C ASN A 314 -19.71 -1.61 -1.63
N ILE A 315 -19.09 -2.00 -2.73
CA ILE A 315 -19.71 -2.79 -3.79
C ILE A 315 -19.30 -4.26 -3.58
N VAL A 316 -20.27 -5.16 -3.54
CA VAL A 316 -20.04 -6.59 -3.26
C VAL A 316 -20.35 -7.42 -4.51
N LEU A 317 -19.34 -8.09 -5.07
CA LEU A 317 -19.52 -9.14 -6.07
C LEU A 317 -19.36 -10.49 -5.39
N ASP A 318 -20.43 -11.28 -5.33
CA ASP A 318 -20.44 -12.64 -4.78
C ASP A 318 -20.71 -13.63 -5.92
N PHE A 319 -19.68 -14.39 -6.31
CA PHE A 319 -19.77 -15.31 -7.47
C PHE A 319 -20.40 -16.66 -7.12
N LYS A 320 -20.66 -16.95 -5.83
CA LYS A 320 -21.38 -18.19 -5.45
C LYS A 320 -22.89 -18.05 -5.59
N LYS A 321 -23.40 -16.82 -5.56
CA LYS A 321 -24.79 -16.50 -5.85
C LYS A 321 -24.92 -16.37 -7.37
N THR A 322 -24.85 -17.50 -8.07
CA THR A 322 -24.96 -17.54 -9.53
C THR A 322 -26.36 -17.12 -9.96
N ASP A 323 -26.52 -15.85 -10.29
CA ASP A 323 -27.64 -15.31 -11.04
C ASP A 323 -27.24 -15.00 -12.50
N TRP A 324 -28.24 -14.81 -13.35
CA TRP A 324 -28.05 -14.59 -14.78
C TRP A 324 -27.39 -13.23 -15.08
N PHE A 325 -27.31 -12.33 -14.09
CA PHE A 325 -26.85 -10.94 -14.20
C PHE A 325 -25.37 -10.75 -13.81
N THR A 326 -24.66 -11.82 -13.47
CA THR A 326 -23.27 -11.75 -12.98
C THR A 326 -22.34 -11.00 -13.95
N ASN A 327 -22.50 -11.11 -15.27
CA ASN A 327 -21.67 -10.38 -16.25
C ASN A 327 -21.96 -8.88 -16.27
N ASP A 328 -23.23 -8.47 -16.13
CA ASP A 328 -23.62 -7.05 -16.07
C ASP A 328 -23.14 -6.41 -14.77
N HIS A 329 -23.22 -7.14 -13.66
CA HIS A 329 -22.63 -6.74 -12.38
C HIS A 329 -21.12 -6.51 -12.53
N ILE A 330 -20.40 -7.48 -13.11
CA ILE A 330 -18.95 -7.38 -13.38
C ILE A 330 -18.63 -6.17 -14.25
N ALA A 331 -19.40 -5.92 -15.31
CA ALA A 331 -19.18 -4.80 -16.22
C ALA A 331 -19.42 -3.44 -15.54
N ALA A 332 -20.48 -3.32 -14.73
CA ALA A 332 -20.78 -2.11 -13.96
C ALA A 332 -19.68 -1.80 -12.94
N VAL A 333 -19.21 -2.81 -12.19
CA VAL A 333 -18.10 -2.62 -11.25
C VAL A 333 -16.79 -2.30 -11.97
N ALA A 334 -16.52 -2.92 -13.12
CA ALA A 334 -15.35 -2.61 -13.93
C ALA A 334 -15.32 -1.14 -14.38
N ASN A 335 -16.47 -0.55 -14.70
CA ASN A 335 -16.58 0.88 -15.02
C ASN A 335 -16.20 1.76 -13.81
N VAL A 336 -16.67 1.40 -12.62
CA VAL A 336 -16.37 2.17 -11.40
C VAL A 336 -14.89 2.09 -11.03
N VAL A 337 -14.31 0.89 -10.97
CA VAL A 337 -12.89 0.77 -10.62
C VAL A 337 -11.98 1.45 -11.66
N ALA A 338 -12.40 1.52 -12.93
CA ALA A 338 -11.72 2.27 -13.97
C ALA A 338 -11.67 3.77 -13.72
N ASP A 339 -12.79 4.38 -13.36
CA ASP A 339 -12.83 5.78 -12.97
C ASP A 339 -11.98 6.06 -11.74
N LEU A 340 -11.90 5.10 -10.81
CA LEU A 340 -11.10 5.20 -9.59
C LEU A 340 -9.62 4.83 -9.80
N GLY A 341 -9.18 4.56 -11.04
CA GLY A 341 -7.77 4.42 -11.41
C GLY A 341 -7.29 2.99 -11.69
N MET A 342 -8.13 1.96 -11.53
CA MET A 342 -7.77 0.58 -11.88
C MET A 342 -8.14 0.25 -13.32
N LYS A 343 -7.20 -0.18 -14.15
CA LYS A 343 -7.53 -0.58 -15.54
C LYS A 343 -8.55 -1.73 -15.54
N LYS A 344 -9.61 -1.64 -16.35
CA LYS A 344 -10.63 -2.70 -16.50
C LYS A 344 -10.03 -4.08 -16.74
N ARG A 345 -9.06 -4.18 -17.64
CA ARG A 345 -8.34 -5.43 -17.95
C ARG A 345 -7.71 -6.08 -16.71
N GLU A 346 -7.21 -5.29 -15.76
CA GLU A 346 -6.64 -5.84 -14.52
C GLU A 346 -7.73 -6.31 -13.56
N PHE A 347 -8.83 -5.57 -13.44
CA PHE A 347 -10.01 -6.01 -12.69
C PHE A 347 -10.57 -7.32 -13.24
N TYR A 348 -10.71 -7.42 -14.56
CA TYR A 348 -11.16 -8.64 -15.24
C TYR A 348 -10.24 -9.84 -15.01
N LYS A 349 -8.92 -9.65 -14.94
CA LYS A 349 -8.02 -10.76 -14.55
C LYS A 349 -8.31 -11.26 -13.13
N ILE A 350 -8.66 -10.38 -12.20
CA ILE A 350 -9.03 -10.75 -10.82
C ILE A 350 -10.34 -11.53 -10.84
N VAL A 351 -11.34 -11.03 -11.55
CA VAL A 351 -12.64 -11.71 -11.71
C VAL A 351 -12.44 -13.12 -12.28
N LYS A 352 -11.68 -13.26 -13.38
CA LYS A 352 -11.42 -14.56 -14.00
C LYS A 352 -10.66 -15.54 -13.10
N ALA A 353 -9.84 -15.04 -12.17
CA ALA A 353 -9.17 -15.88 -11.19
C ALA A 353 -10.12 -16.45 -10.12
N LEU A 354 -11.25 -15.78 -9.85
CA LEU A 354 -12.30 -16.23 -8.92
C LEU A 354 -13.46 -16.94 -9.61
N TYR A 355 -13.76 -16.55 -10.84
CA TYR A 355 -14.89 -17.02 -11.63
C TYR A 355 -14.44 -17.27 -13.08
N PRO A 356 -13.81 -18.42 -13.37
CA PRO A 356 -13.19 -18.71 -14.67
C PRO A 356 -14.14 -18.66 -15.87
N ASP A 357 -15.43 -18.96 -15.64
CA ASP A 357 -16.49 -19.02 -16.66
C ASP A 357 -17.07 -17.64 -17.01
N ALA A 358 -16.60 -16.56 -16.37
CA ALA A 358 -17.00 -15.20 -16.66
C ALA A 358 -16.81 -14.86 -18.15
N ARG A 359 -17.89 -14.47 -18.83
CA ARG A 359 -17.83 -13.96 -20.21
C ARG A 359 -17.58 -12.47 -20.15
N MET A 360 -16.31 -12.09 -20.23
CA MET A 360 -15.89 -10.68 -20.11
C MET A 360 -15.84 -10.01 -21.49
N PRO A 361 -16.31 -8.75 -21.61
CA PRO A 361 -16.29 -7.99 -22.85
C PRO A 361 -14.89 -7.54 -23.27
#